data_AF-A0A377GKS4-F1
#
_entry.id   AF-A0A377GKS4-F1
#
_cell.length_a   1.000
_cell.length_b   1.000
_cell.length_c   1.000
_cell.angle_alpha   90.00
_cell.angle_beta   90.00
_cell.angle_gamma   90.00
#
_symmetry.space_group_name_H-M   'P 1'
#
loop_
_entity.id
_entity.type
_entity.pdbx_description
1 polymer ?
#
loop_
_entity_poly.entity_id
_entity_poly.type
_entity_poly.pdbx_seq_one_letter_code
_entity_poly.pdbx_strand_id
1 'polypeptide(L)'
;MLNDSQILRRKPISINLDSFPGGVAAWGALPAVFDCHNNKFDRGVHVHARMTGSGKKIIDQSYPEVEIIWQEKNMILTEACALSYTMSSIFDFDIVSLNCSHCGTELLDENLASVLPSFEHYCAFCGGLTLTSKRCVANPVIRFKEVLHDKLVKRPSIMPQRKIMLDNTQYPGGFQIWGSNPSIIWTAKRLEESAIHVHAYNREKKRVIDNTYSEVWVNGILLDIEMVRILQIQKAIPELRFCLTSINCPSCSHAHFDKELLAVVPHQQHQCEQCDAVFTTPTSVISNPSTTILNQLTCFTGRILENGSICKNDL
;
A
#
# COMPACT_ATOMS: atom_id res chain seq x y z
N MET A 1 -31.99 10.93 2.89
CA MET A 1 -32.04 9.45 2.84
C MET A 1 -31.64 9.02 1.43
N LEU A 2 -30.34 8.83 1.21
CA LEU A 2 -29.80 8.35 -0.06
C LEU A 2 -29.34 6.91 0.17
N ASN A 3 -29.86 6.02 -0.68
CA ASN A 3 -29.72 4.58 -0.63
C ASN A 3 -28.31 4.10 -0.29
N ASP A 4 -28.25 3.30 0.78
CA ASP A 4 -27.27 2.24 1.02
C ASP A 4 -27.20 1.33 -0.21
N SER A 5 -26.43 1.75 -1.20
CA SER A 5 -26.15 0.96 -2.38
C SER A 5 -25.10 -0.08 -2.01
N GLN A 6 -25.59 -1.19 -1.45
CA GLN A 6 -24.97 -2.52 -1.41
C GLN A 6 -23.47 -2.48 -1.72
N ILE A 7 -22.66 -2.20 -0.70
CA ILE A 7 -21.37 -2.88 -0.59
C ILE A 7 -21.75 -4.35 -0.68
N LEU A 8 -21.47 -5.00 -1.81
CA LEU A 8 -21.52 -6.45 -1.92
C LEU A 8 -20.70 -6.95 -0.73
N ARG A 9 -21.37 -7.36 0.36
CA ARG A 9 -20.74 -7.89 1.57
C ARG A 9 -20.11 -9.20 1.16
N ARG A 10 -18.91 -9.12 0.59
CA ARG A 10 -18.10 -10.28 0.24
C ARG A 10 -17.95 -11.07 1.53
N LYS A 11 -18.20 -12.37 1.45
CA LYS A 11 -18.09 -13.22 2.63
C LYS A 11 -16.61 -13.36 2.98
N PRO A 12 -16.27 -13.46 4.28
CA PRO A 12 -14.95 -13.92 4.69
C PRO A 12 -14.59 -15.24 4.00
N ILE A 13 -13.30 -15.50 3.85
CA ILE A 13 -12.78 -16.77 3.34
C ILE A 13 -11.87 -17.42 4.38
N SER A 14 -11.85 -18.75 4.40
CA SER A 14 -10.90 -19.53 5.18
C SER A 14 -9.88 -20.16 4.24
N ILE A 15 -8.59 -19.99 4.55
CA ILE A 15 -7.47 -20.43 3.74
C ILE A 15 -6.53 -21.26 4.61
N ASN A 16 -6.50 -22.56 4.35
CA ASN A 16 -5.43 -23.41 4.84
C ASN A 16 -4.20 -23.28 3.95
N LEU A 17 -3.11 -22.74 4.50
CA LEU A 17 -1.87 -22.49 3.75
C LEU A 17 -1.27 -23.79 3.17
N ASP A 18 -1.44 -24.92 3.87
CA ASP A 18 -0.90 -26.22 3.43
C ASP A 18 -1.65 -26.77 2.20
N SER A 19 -2.87 -26.28 1.93
CA SER A 19 -3.66 -26.66 0.75
C SER A 19 -3.16 -26.01 -0.55
N PHE A 20 -2.24 -25.04 -0.49
CA PHE A 20 -1.77 -24.28 -1.65
C PHE A 20 -0.24 -24.37 -1.79
N PRO A 21 0.31 -25.52 -2.23
CA PRO A 21 1.76 -25.72 -2.30
C PRO A 21 2.46 -24.86 -3.37
N GLY A 22 1.70 -24.21 -4.26
CA GLY A 22 2.22 -23.19 -5.17
C GLY A 22 2.48 -21.83 -4.52
N GLY A 23 2.02 -21.65 -3.29
CA GLY A 23 2.17 -20.44 -2.51
C GLY A 23 0.87 -19.65 -2.35
N VAL A 24 0.76 -19.02 -1.18
CA VAL A 24 -0.26 -18.04 -0.81
C VAL A 24 0.46 -16.72 -0.55
N ALA A 25 -0.17 -15.64 -0.99
CA ALA A 25 0.27 -14.30 -0.65
C ALA A 25 -0.92 -13.43 -0.26
N ALA A 26 -0.72 -12.53 0.71
CA ALA A 26 -1.75 -11.65 1.22
C ALA A 26 -1.22 -10.24 1.46
N TRP A 27 -2.04 -9.23 1.17
CA TRP A 27 -1.76 -7.81 1.40
C TRP A 27 -3.02 -7.09 1.89
N GLY A 28 -2.87 -5.99 2.62
CA GLY A 28 -3.92 -4.98 2.64
C GLY A 28 -4.04 -4.33 1.26
N ALA A 29 -5.23 -4.40 0.65
CA ALA A 29 -5.47 -3.81 -0.66
C ALA A 29 -5.38 -2.29 -0.55
N LEU A 30 -4.58 -1.67 -1.43
CA LEU A 30 -4.46 -0.23 -1.57
C LEU A 30 -4.91 0.20 -2.97
N PRO A 31 -5.49 1.41 -3.12
CA PRO A 31 -5.90 1.90 -4.42
C PRO A 31 -4.69 2.07 -5.33
N ALA A 32 -4.90 1.90 -6.64
CA ALA A 32 -3.88 2.20 -7.62
C ALA A 32 -3.49 3.68 -7.55
N VAL A 33 -2.19 3.96 -7.65
CA VAL A 33 -1.66 5.32 -7.67
C VAL A 33 -2.15 6.04 -8.93
N PHE A 34 -2.05 5.33 -10.06
CA PHE A 34 -2.58 5.72 -11.36
C PHE A 34 -3.66 4.72 -11.78
N ASP A 35 -4.86 5.21 -12.11
CA ASP A 35 -5.96 4.38 -12.62
C ASP A 35 -6.70 5.12 -13.74
N CYS A 36 -6.41 4.78 -14.99
CA CYS A 36 -7.17 5.29 -16.14
C CYS A 36 -8.20 4.26 -16.67
N HIS A 37 -8.28 3.09 -16.04
CA HIS A 37 -9.28 2.07 -16.36
C HIS A 37 -10.65 2.37 -15.71
N ASN A 38 -10.64 3.07 -14.56
CA ASN A 38 -11.80 3.52 -13.80
C ASN A 38 -12.66 2.36 -13.25
N ASN A 39 -12.01 1.31 -12.75
CA ASN A 39 -12.69 0.25 -12.01
C ASN A 39 -12.90 0.65 -10.55
N LYS A 40 -13.99 0.18 -9.95
CA LYS A 40 -14.18 0.33 -8.50
C LYS A 40 -13.02 -0.34 -7.77
N PHE A 41 -12.43 0.38 -6.82
CA PHE A 41 -11.36 -0.13 -5.98
C PHE A 41 -11.80 -1.37 -5.19
N ASP A 42 -11.01 -2.43 -5.29
CA ASP A 42 -11.28 -3.71 -4.62
C ASP A 42 -10.68 -3.77 -3.19
N ARG A 43 -11.47 -3.29 -2.21
CA ARG A 43 -11.09 -3.20 -0.79
C ARG A 43 -10.98 -4.55 -0.09
N GLY A 44 -10.18 -4.60 0.98
CA GLY A 44 -10.04 -5.76 1.84
C GLY A 44 -8.61 -6.30 1.94
N VAL A 45 -8.49 -7.51 2.44
CA VAL A 45 -7.31 -8.36 2.35
C VAL A 45 -7.25 -8.97 0.97
N HIS A 46 -6.32 -8.51 0.14
CA HIS A 46 -6.10 -9.05 -1.20
C HIS A 46 -5.30 -10.34 -1.12
N VAL A 47 -5.82 -11.42 -1.68
CA VAL A 47 -5.22 -12.75 -1.61
C VAL A 47 -4.90 -13.28 -2.99
N HIS A 48 -3.68 -13.79 -3.13
CA HIS A 48 -3.26 -14.68 -4.20
C HIS A 48 -3.04 -16.10 -3.67
N ALA A 49 -3.57 -17.12 -4.33
CA ALA A 49 -3.25 -18.52 -4.01
C ALA A 49 -3.05 -19.38 -5.25
N ARG A 50 -2.10 -20.32 -5.20
CA ARG A 50 -1.75 -21.20 -6.32
C ARG A 50 -1.59 -22.65 -5.86
N MET A 51 -2.03 -23.59 -6.71
CA MET A 51 -1.77 -25.02 -6.49
C MET A 51 -0.34 -25.42 -6.88
N THR A 52 0.28 -24.71 -7.82
CA THR A 52 1.66 -24.98 -8.26
C THR A 52 2.42 -23.67 -8.45
N GLY A 53 3.74 -23.67 -8.25
CA GLY A 53 4.53 -22.43 -8.17
C GLY A 53 4.48 -21.56 -9.45
N SER A 54 4.36 -22.18 -10.61
CA SER A 54 4.19 -21.52 -11.92
C SER A 54 2.77 -21.57 -12.48
N GLY A 55 1.84 -22.26 -11.79
CA GLY A 55 0.45 -22.40 -12.22
C GLY A 55 -0.33 -21.11 -12.07
N LYS A 56 -1.50 -20.99 -12.72
CA LYS A 56 -2.37 -19.81 -12.59
C LYS A 56 -2.82 -19.60 -11.15
N LYS A 57 -3.05 -18.32 -10.78
CA LYS A 57 -3.73 -17.96 -9.54
C LYS A 57 -5.12 -18.62 -9.56
N ILE A 58 -5.46 -19.37 -8.53
CA ILE A 58 -6.83 -19.92 -8.35
C ILE A 58 -7.65 -19.04 -7.41
N ILE A 59 -6.98 -18.23 -6.58
CA ILE A 59 -7.55 -17.10 -5.85
C ILE A 59 -6.77 -15.84 -6.26
N ASP A 60 -7.49 -14.80 -6.66
CA ASP A 60 -7.01 -13.47 -7.04
C ASP A 60 -8.10 -12.44 -6.75
N GLN A 61 -8.31 -12.15 -5.45
CA GLN A 61 -9.45 -11.35 -5.00
C GLN A 61 -9.23 -10.76 -3.60
N SER A 62 -9.89 -9.64 -3.31
CA SER A 62 -9.95 -9.06 -1.96
C SER A 62 -11.18 -9.53 -1.15
N TYR A 63 -10.97 -9.77 0.15
CA TYR A 63 -11.98 -10.17 1.13
C TYR A 63 -11.96 -9.24 2.34
N PRO A 64 -13.10 -8.94 3.00
CA PRO A 64 -13.08 -8.09 4.20
C PRO A 64 -12.30 -8.72 5.36
N GLU A 65 -12.25 -10.04 5.37
CA GLU A 65 -11.58 -10.85 6.39
C GLU A 65 -11.13 -12.18 5.80
N VAL A 66 -9.97 -12.66 6.23
CA VAL A 66 -9.39 -13.95 5.84
C VAL A 66 -9.00 -14.71 7.09
N GLU A 67 -9.65 -15.85 7.34
CA GLU A 67 -9.17 -16.83 8.31
C GLU A 67 -7.99 -17.58 7.69
N ILE A 68 -6.83 -17.53 8.35
CA ILE A 68 -5.61 -18.23 7.95
C ILE A 68 -5.45 -19.43 8.86
N ILE A 69 -5.36 -20.61 8.25
CA ILE A 69 -5.10 -21.87 8.95
C ILE A 69 -3.71 -22.36 8.56
N TRP A 70 -2.88 -22.66 9.55
CA TRP A 70 -1.55 -23.23 9.34
C TRP A 70 -1.14 -24.08 10.53
N GLN A 71 -0.79 -25.35 10.29
CA GLN A 71 -0.38 -26.29 11.35
C GLN A 71 -1.33 -26.28 12.56
N GLU A 72 -2.65 -26.42 12.31
CA GLU A 72 -3.73 -26.43 13.30
C GLU A 72 -3.96 -25.11 14.06
N LYS A 73 -3.17 -24.07 13.79
CA LYS A 73 -3.40 -22.72 14.31
C LYS A 73 -4.30 -21.96 13.35
N ASN A 74 -5.25 -21.22 13.91
CA ASN A 74 -6.12 -20.33 13.16
C ASN A 74 -5.92 -18.88 13.61
N MET A 75 -5.96 -17.96 12.65
CA MET A 75 -5.86 -16.53 12.93
C MET A 75 -6.71 -15.75 11.94
N ILE A 76 -7.27 -14.62 12.37
CA ILE A 76 -8.18 -13.81 11.56
C ILE A 76 -7.48 -12.54 11.07
N LEU A 77 -7.16 -12.47 9.79
CA LEU A 77 -6.61 -11.27 9.17
C LEU A 77 -7.76 -10.39 8.66
N THR A 78 -8.00 -9.26 9.34
CA THR A 78 -9.01 -8.28 8.93
C THR A 78 -8.46 -7.26 7.95
N GLU A 79 -9.34 -6.59 7.19
CA GLU A 79 -8.96 -5.49 6.31
C GLU A 79 -8.15 -4.41 7.05
N ALA A 80 -8.60 -3.97 8.22
CA ALA A 80 -7.94 -2.90 8.98
C ALA A 80 -6.50 -3.29 9.37
N CYS A 81 -6.31 -4.50 9.90
CA CYS A 81 -4.97 -5.00 10.25
C CYS A 81 -4.07 -5.06 9.02
N ALA A 82 -4.58 -5.63 7.92
CA ALA A 82 -3.83 -5.82 6.69
C ALA A 82 -3.45 -4.48 6.03
N LEU A 83 -4.39 -3.54 5.96
CA LEU A 83 -4.17 -2.21 5.40
C LEU A 83 -3.11 -1.45 6.19
N SER A 84 -3.30 -1.32 7.52
CA SER A 84 -2.34 -0.65 8.39
C SER A 84 -0.97 -1.27 8.30
N TYR A 85 -0.87 -2.60 8.28
CA TYR A 85 0.42 -3.28 8.16
C TYR A 85 1.09 -2.98 6.82
N THR A 86 0.36 -3.05 5.70
CA THR A 86 0.89 -2.69 4.38
C THR A 86 1.44 -1.27 4.40
N MET A 87 0.72 -0.30 4.99
CA MET A 87 1.16 1.09 5.10
C MET A 87 2.40 1.24 5.98
N SER A 88 2.46 0.57 7.13
CA SER A 88 3.63 0.62 8.04
C SER A 88 4.88 -0.02 7.42
N SER A 89 4.71 -1.16 6.72
CA SER A 89 5.81 -2.04 6.28
C SER A 89 6.76 -1.43 5.25
N ILE A 90 6.36 -0.32 4.60
CA ILE A 90 7.21 0.37 3.64
C ILE A 90 8.30 1.21 4.32
N PHE A 91 8.07 1.66 5.54
CA PHE A 91 9.01 2.49 6.30
C PHE A 91 9.97 1.63 7.12
N ASP A 92 11.04 2.25 7.64
CA ASP A 92 12.06 1.56 8.43
C ASP A 92 11.94 1.91 9.92
N PHE A 93 10.79 1.57 10.49
CA PHE A 93 10.54 1.67 11.94
C PHE A 93 9.98 0.36 12.50
N ASP A 94 10.01 0.24 13.82
CA ASP A 94 9.52 -0.96 14.50
C ASP A 94 7.99 -1.07 14.43
N ILE A 95 7.51 -2.23 13.97
CA ILE A 95 6.12 -2.65 14.07
C ILE A 95 6.06 -3.79 15.09
N VAL A 96 5.15 -3.69 16.07
CA VAL A 96 5.06 -4.63 17.20
C VAL A 96 3.64 -5.15 17.39
N SER A 97 3.48 -6.37 17.92
CA SER A 97 2.21 -6.80 18.52
C SER A 97 2.20 -6.34 19.98
N LEU A 98 1.13 -5.67 20.38
CA LEU A 98 0.97 -5.06 21.70
C LEU A 98 -0.45 -5.28 22.19
N ASN A 99 -0.61 -5.62 23.46
CA ASN A 99 -1.92 -5.71 24.11
C ASN A 99 -2.14 -4.48 24.99
N CYS A 100 -3.39 -4.04 25.07
CA CYS A 100 -3.80 -2.95 25.94
C CYS A 100 -3.47 -3.29 27.40
N SER A 101 -2.73 -2.42 28.07
CA SER A 101 -2.41 -2.54 29.51
C SER A 101 -3.64 -2.57 30.42
N HIS A 102 -4.78 -2.05 29.96
CA HIS A 102 -6.02 -1.95 30.74
C HIS A 102 -6.96 -3.15 30.54
N CYS A 103 -7.23 -3.55 29.29
CA CYS A 103 -8.25 -4.58 28.99
C CYS A 103 -7.70 -5.83 28.29
N GLY A 104 -6.42 -5.84 27.91
CA GLY A 104 -5.78 -6.97 27.23
C GLY A 104 -6.08 -7.11 25.73
N THR A 105 -6.99 -6.30 25.15
CA THR A 105 -7.27 -6.31 23.71
C THR A 105 -6.02 -5.94 22.91
N GLU A 106 -5.75 -6.66 21.82
CA GLU A 106 -4.61 -6.36 20.94
C GLU A 106 -4.81 -5.01 20.25
N LEU A 107 -3.76 -4.19 20.26
CA LEU A 107 -3.78 -2.83 19.75
C LEU A 107 -3.46 -2.81 18.26
N LEU A 108 -4.14 -1.90 17.55
CA LEU A 108 -3.94 -1.62 16.14
C LEU A 108 -3.90 -0.11 15.96
N ASP A 109 -2.76 0.39 15.49
CA ASP A 109 -2.64 1.77 15.03
C ASP A 109 -3.13 1.84 13.58
N GLU A 110 -4.18 2.63 13.33
CA GLU A 110 -4.83 2.78 12.03
C GLU A 110 -4.58 4.17 11.41
N ASN A 111 -4.83 4.29 10.10
CA ASN A 111 -4.73 5.55 9.35
C ASN A 111 -3.35 6.22 9.55
N LEU A 112 -3.31 7.51 9.89
CA LEU A 112 -2.07 8.23 10.13
C LEU A 112 -1.20 7.60 11.24
N ALA A 113 -1.81 7.02 12.28
CA ALA A 113 -1.06 6.37 13.36
C ALA A 113 -0.28 5.14 12.87
N SER A 114 -0.74 4.47 11.80
CA SER A 114 -0.04 3.33 11.21
C SER A 114 1.31 3.69 10.57
N VAL A 115 1.56 4.98 10.30
CA VAL A 115 2.80 5.45 9.67
C VAL A 115 3.60 6.41 10.54
N LEU A 116 3.11 6.72 11.74
CA LEU A 116 3.74 7.62 12.69
C LEU A 116 4.13 6.87 13.98
N PRO A 117 5.37 6.39 14.11
CA PRO A 117 5.78 5.62 15.27
C PRO A 117 5.75 6.47 16.56
N SER A 118 5.10 5.94 17.59
CA SER A 118 4.75 6.62 18.83
C SER A 118 5.21 5.82 20.05
N PHE A 119 5.31 6.48 21.20
CA PHE A 119 5.42 5.82 22.52
C PHE A 119 4.03 5.50 23.11
N GLU A 120 2.99 6.15 22.60
CA GLU A 120 1.62 6.13 23.10
C GLU A 120 0.71 5.42 22.12
N HIS A 121 0.00 4.40 22.60
CA HIS A 121 -0.95 3.60 21.82
C HIS A 121 -2.30 3.53 22.53
N TYR A 122 -3.35 4.04 21.90
CA TYR A 122 -4.70 4.11 22.47
C TYR A 122 -5.55 2.91 22.04
N CYS A 123 -6.22 2.28 23.01
CA CYS A 123 -7.10 1.14 22.77
C CYS A 123 -8.44 1.59 22.19
N ALA A 124 -8.74 1.20 20.95
CA ALA A 124 -10.04 1.47 20.31
C ALA A 124 -11.22 0.82 21.06
N PHE A 125 -10.98 -0.23 21.85
CA PHE A 125 -12.03 -0.93 22.60
C PHE A 125 -12.40 -0.25 23.93
N CYS A 126 -11.42 0.14 24.74
CA CYS A 126 -11.67 0.68 26.09
C CYS A 126 -11.15 2.11 26.31
N GLY A 127 -10.50 2.73 25.32
CA GLY A 127 -9.89 4.06 25.42
C GLY A 127 -8.59 4.12 26.24
N GLY A 128 -8.14 2.99 26.79
CA GLY A 128 -6.96 2.93 27.65
C GLY A 128 -5.65 3.19 26.88
N LEU A 129 -4.70 3.87 27.53
CA LEU A 129 -3.39 4.19 26.96
C LEU A 129 -2.37 3.12 27.35
N THR A 130 -1.66 2.59 26.37
CA THR A 130 -0.49 1.71 26.57
C THR A 130 0.77 2.42 26.12
N LEU A 131 1.79 2.42 26.98
CA LEU A 131 3.08 3.05 26.71
C LEU A 131 4.13 2.01 26.33
N THR A 132 4.99 2.34 25.38
CA THR A 132 6.15 1.56 24.97
C THR A 132 7.45 2.29 25.31
N SER A 133 8.57 1.56 25.41
CA SER A 133 9.89 2.14 25.73
C SER A 133 10.62 2.70 24.51
N LYS A 134 10.13 2.41 23.30
CA LYS A 134 10.68 2.86 22.03
C LYS A 134 9.53 3.27 21.10
N ARG A 135 9.79 4.20 20.19
CA ARG A 135 8.80 4.56 19.16
C ARG A 135 8.53 3.36 18.26
N CYS A 136 7.27 2.99 18.14
CA CYS A 136 6.83 1.90 17.26
C CYS A 136 5.41 2.14 16.76
N VAL A 137 4.95 1.24 15.90
CA VAL A 137 3.55 1.12 15.49
C VAL A 137 3.00 -0.22 15.98
N ALA A 138 1.85 -0.23 16.60
CA ALA A 138 1.16 -1.44 17.05
C ALA A 138 0.34 -2.04 15.90
N ASN A 139 0.57 -3.31 15.58
CA ASN A 139 -0.23 -4.04 14.61
C ASN A 139 -0.30 -5.55 14.93
N PRO A 140 -1.50 -6.14 15.04
CA PRO A 140 -1.71 -7.58 15.26
C PRO A 140 -0.96 -8.50 14.30
N VAL A 141 -0.73 -8.08 13.05
CA VAL A 141 -0.06 -8.88 12.01
C VAL A 141 1.30 -9.41 12.46
N ILE A 142 2.00 -8.71 13.36
CA ILE A 142 3.29 -9.20 13.88
C ILE A 142 3.13 -10.53 14.62
N ARG A 143 2.08 -10.70 15.41
CA ARG A 143 1.75 -11.99 16.06
C ARG A 143 1.49 -13.08 15.02
N PHE A 144 0.85 -12.74 13.90
CA PHE A 144 0.59 -13.68 12.80
C PHE A 144 1.90 -14.16 12.18
N LYS A 145 2.80 -13.21 11.93
CA LYS A 145 4.13 -13.46 11.38
C LYS A 145 4.99 -14.31 12.30
N GLU A 146 4.92 -14.10 13.61
CA GLU A 146 5.58 -14.96 14.60
C GLU A 146 5.06 -16.40 14.56
N VAL A 147 3.73 -16.56 14.49
CA VAL A 147 3.10 -17.87 14.32
C VAL A 147 3.63 -18.53 13.06
N LEU A 148 3.64 -17.86 11.92
CA LEU A 148 4.13 -18.37 10.63
C LEU A 148 5.67 -18.54 10.55
N HIS A 149 6.39 -18.28 11.64
CA HIS A 149 7.85 -18.29 11.69
C HIS A 149 8.53 -17.36 10.67
N ASP A 150 7.87 -16.25 10.36
CA ASP A 150 8.28 -15.27 9.36
C ASP A 150 8.44 -13.89 10.00
N LYS A 151 9.52 -13.74 10.78
CA LYS A 151 9.77 -12.54 11.60
C LYS A 151 10.18 -11.30 10.79
N LEU A 152 10.39 -11.42 9.48
CA LEU A 152 10.88 -10.32 8.65
C LEU A 152 9.70 -9.46 8.15
N VAL A 153 9.70 -8.17 8.50
CA VAL A 153 8.78 -7.19 7.89
C VAL A 153 9.14 -6.99 6.42
N LYS A 154 10.44 -6.83 6.12
CA LYS A 154 10.98 -6.74 4.76
C LYS A 154 11.71 -8.04 4.42
N ARG A 155 11.09 -8.90 3.63
CA ARG A 155 11.73 -10.13 3.12
C ARG A 155 12.68 -9.79 1.97
N PRO A 156 13.71 -10.63 1.72
CA PRO A 156 14.47 -10.56 0.49
C PRO A 156 13.53 -10.64 -0.72
N SER A 157 13.69 -9.70 -1.64
CA SER A 157 12.92 -9.63 -2.87
C SER A 157 13.85 -9.48 -4.06
N ILE A 158 13.34 -9.77 -5.25
CA ILE A 158 14.06 -9.62 -6.51
C ILE A 158 13.48 -8.46 -7.31
N MET A 159 14.38 -7.71 -7.96
CA MET A 159 14.00 -6.74 -8.98
C MET A 159 13.79 -7.51 -10.30
N PRO A 160 12.58 -7.52 -10.89
CA PRO A 160 12.37 -8.23 -12.14
C PRO A 160 13.07 -7.51 -13.29
N GLN A 161 13.76 -8.23 -14.17
CA GLN A 161 14.39 -7.64 -15.38
C GLN A 161 13.37 -7.45 -16.51
N ARG A 162 12.33 -6.66 -16.25
CA ARG A 162 11.24 -6.41 -17.20
C ARG A 162 10.92 -4.93 -17.27
N LYS A 163 10.66 -4.47 -18.49
CA LYS A 163 10.31 -3.10 -18.81
C LYS A 163 8.97 -3.06 -19.53
N ILE A 164 8.21 -1.98 -19.34
CA ILE A 164 6.95 -1.75 -20.06
C ILE A 164 6.80 -0.26 -20.38
N MET A 165 6.26 0.01 -21.56
CA MET A 165 5.78 1.32 -21.96
C MET A 165 4.25 1.28 -21.97
N LEU A 166 3.62 2.24 -21.31
CA LEU A 166 2.18 2.34 -21.17
C LEU A 166 1.72 3.61 -21.88
N ASP A 167 0.87 3.43 -22.89
CA ASP A 167 0.18 4.51 -23.56
C ASP A 167 -1.23 4.04 -23.98
N ASN A 168 -2.10 5.01 -24.26
CA ASN A 168 -3.50 4.76 -24.59
C ASN A 168 -3.70 4.10 -25.96
N THR A 169 -2.68 4.12 -26.85
CA THR A 169 -2.76 3.46 -28.16
C THR A 169 -2.53 1.97 -28.02
N GLN A 170 -1.56 1.56 -27.19
CA GLN A 170 -1.28 0.15 -26.91
C GLN A 170 -2.30 -0.47 -25.95
N TYR A 171 -2.76 0.30 -24.94
CA TYR A 171 -3.70 -0.16 -23.92
C TYR A 171 -4.95 0.74 -23.88
N PRO A 172 -5.82 0.66 -24.90
CA PRO A 172 -7.00 1.54 -25.01
C PRO A 172 -8.07 1.29 -23.94
N GLY A 173 -8.00 0.17 -23.21
CA GLY A 173 -8.84 -0.09 -22.04
C GLY A 173 -8.39 0.66 -20.80
N GLY A 174 -7.20 1.26 -20.82
CA GLY A 174 -6.54 1.88 -19.68
C GLY A 174 -5.59 0.92 -18.94
N PHE A 175 -5.04 1.39 -17.83
CA PHE A 175 -4.11 0.68 -16.97
C PHE A 175 -4.24 1.18 -15.52
N GLN A 176 -3.76 0.34 -14.60
CA GLN A 176 -3.69 0.59 -13.17
C GLN A 176 -2.28 0.27 -12.67
N ILE A 177 -1.74 1.13 -11.80
CA ILE A 177 -0.34 1.07 -11.36
C ILE A 177 -0.27 1.15 -9.83
N TRP A 178 0.51 0.25 -9.24
CA TRP A 178 0.78 0.19 -7.80
C TRP A 178 2.28 0.14 -7.52
N GLY A 179 2.70 0.69 -6.39
CA GLY A 179 3.99 0.33 -5.81
C GLY A 179 3.89 -1.05 -5.16
N SER A 180 4.82 -1.95 -5.48
CA SER A 180 4.84 -3.29 -4.86
C SER A 180 5.19 -3.15 -3.38
N ASN A 181 4.32 -3.61 -2.49
CA ASN A 181 4.56 -3.63 -1.05
C ASN A 181 4.88 -5.06 -0.58
N PRO A 182 5.70 -5.22 0.48
CA PRO A 182 5.93 -6.52 1.09
C PRO A 182 4.59 -7.18 1.45
N SER A 183 4.46 -8.45 1.14
CA SER A 183 3.27 -9.20 1.52
C SER A 183 3.24 -9.50 3.02
N ILE A 184 2.04 -9.56 3.60
CA ILE A 184 1.83 -10.02 4.98
C ILE A 184 2.20 -11.49 5.07
N ILE A 185 1.74 -12.27 4.10
CA ILE A 185 2.01 -13.71 3.95
C ILE A 185 2.69 -13.91 2.61
N TRP A 186 3.74 -14.73 2.59
CA TRP A 186 4.32 -15.28 1.37
C TRP A 186 4.84 -16.70 1.63
N THR A 187 4.13 -17.70 1.13
CA THR A 187 4.53 -19.12 1.32
C THR A 187 5.17 -19.74 0.08
N ALA A 188 5.30 -18.99 -1.02
CA ALA A 188 5.98 -19.49 -2.21
C ALA A 188 7.49 -19.62 -1.96
N LYS A 189 8.11 -20.69 -2.48
CA LYS A 189 9.57 -20.91 -2.37
C LYS A 189 10.41 -19.87 -3.12
N ARG A 190 9.84 -19.27 -4.17
CA ARG A 190 10.51 -18.21 -4.95
C ARG A 190 10.46 -16.90 -4.18
N LEU A 191 11.41 -16.01 -4.44
CA LEU A 191 11.41 -14.67 -3.87
C LEU A 191 10.25 -13.83 -4.42
N GLU A 192 9.78 -12.91 -3.59
CA GLU A 192 8.84 -11.86 -3.98
C GLU A 192 9.49 -10.95 -5.03
N GLU A 193 8.72 -10.49 -6.00
CA GLU A 193 9.16 -9.43 -6.91
C GLU A 193 8.78 -8.07 -6.33
N SER A 194 9.71 -7.12 -6.32
CA SER A 194 9.52 -5.80 -5.72
C SER A 194 9.91 -4.71 -6.71
N ALA A 195 8.92 -4.05 -7.30
CA ALA A 195 9.07 -2.87 -8.15
C ALA A 195 7.69 -2.20 -8.37
N ILE A 196 7.32 -1.85 -9.61
CA ILE A 196 5.99 -1.32 -9.95
C ILE A 196 5.12 -2.44 -10.51
N HIS A 197 3.95 -2.64 -9.91
CA HIS A 197 2.95 -3.60 -10.38
C HIS A 197 1.96 -2.93 -11.33
N VAL A 198 1.67 -3.57 -12.45
CA VAL A 198 0.86 -3.01 -13.54
C VAL A 198 -0.22 -3.98 -13.96
N HIS A 199 -1.46 -3.48 -14.01
CA HIS A 199 -2.53 -4.05 -14.80
C HIS A 199 -2.76 -3.19 -16.04
N ALA A 200 -2.85 -3.79 -17.22
CA ALA A 200 -3.21 -3.07 -18.44
C ALA A 200 -4.30 -3.81 -19.22
N TYR A 201 -5.16 -3.05 -19.90
CA TYR A 201 -6.41 -3.54 -20.46
C TYR A 201 -6.52 -3.22 -21.95
N ASN A 202 -7.04 -4.18 -22.71
CA ASN A 202 -7.29 -4.01 -24.15
C ASN A 202 -8.60 -3.23 -24.41
N ARG A 203 -8.98 -3.07 -25.68
CA ARG A 203 -10.16 -2.27 -26.07
C ARG A 203 -11.46 -2.83 -25.50
N GLU A 204 -11.55 -4.15 -25.34
CA GLU A 204 -12.68 -4.83 -24.71
C GLU A 204 -12.64 -4.78 -23.18
N LYS A 205 -11.78 -3.94 -22.59
CA LYS A 205 -11.57 -3.80 -21.14
C LYS A 205 -11.11 -5.10 -20.46
N LYS A 206 -10.59 -6.06 -21.21
CA LYS A 206 -10.03 -7.31 -20.67
C LYS A 206 -8.58 -7.07 -20.23
N ARG A 207 -8.24 -7.53 -19.03
CA ARG A 207 -6.86 -7.49 -18.51
C ARG A 207 -5.95 -8.34 -19.40
N VAL A 208 -4.94 -7.71 -19.99
CA VAL A 208 -3.92 -8.34 -20.84
C VAL A 208 -2.52 -8.32 -20.21
N ILE A 209 -2.29 -7.41 -19.25
CA ILE A 209 -1.08 -7.37 -18.43
C ILE A 209 -1.48 -7.49 -16.96
N ASP A 210 -0.75 -8.32 -16.21
CA ASP A 210 -0.77 -8.48 -14.75
C ASP A 210 0.62 -8.93 -14.34
N ASN A 211 1.52 -7.97 -14.09
CA ASN A 211 2.90 -8.27 -13.75
C ASN A 211 3.61 -7.10 -13.06
N THR A 212 4.77 -7.38 -12.48
CA THR A 212 5.66 -6.41 -11.86
C THR A 212 6.84 -6.10 -12.80
N TYR A 213 7.25 -4.84 -12.88
CA TYR A 213 8.26 -4.33 -13.81
C TYR A 213 9.24 -3.39 -13.09
N SER A 214 10.52 -3.48 -13.42
CA SER A 214 11.56 -2.59 -12.86
C SER A 214 11.58 -1.22 -13.53
N GLU A 215 11.09 -1.13 -14.78
CA GLU A 215 10.95 0.14 -15.49
C GLU A 215 9.56 0.24 -16.09
N VAL A 216 8.82 1.26 -15.67
CA VAL A 216 7.46 1.56 -16.17
C VAL A 216 7.48 2.96 -16.72
N TRP A 217 7.25 3.08 -18.02
CA TRP A 217 7.11 4.36 -18.70
C TRP A 217 5.64 4.63 -18.96
N VAL A 218 5.13 5.82 -18.66
CA VAL A 218 3.76 6.23 -19.01
C VAL A 218 3.82 7.48 -19.87
N ASN A 219 3.35 7.37 -21.12
CA ASN A 219 3.41 8.48 -22.10
C ASN A 219 4.80 9.14 -22.19
N GLY A 220 5.88 8.33 -22.14
CA GLY A 220 7.27 8.80 -22.21
C GLY A 220 7.87 9.28 -20.89
N ILE A 221 7.13 9.24 -19.78
CA ILE A 221 7.63 9.57 -18.43
C ILE A 221 8.01 8.28 -17.70
N LEU A 222 9.27 8.13 -17.29
CA LEU A 222 9.71 7.03 -16.43
C LEU A 222 9.20 7.26 -15.00
N LEU A 223 8.53 6.26 -14.43
CA LEU A 223 8.09 6.30 -13.05
C LEU A 223 9.19 5.84 -12.10
N ASP A 224 9.38 6.58 -11.01
CA ASP A 224 10.25 6.18 -9.91
C ASP A 224 9.53 5.21 -8.96
N ILE A 225 10.17 4.08 -8.65
CA ILE A 225 9.58 3.00 -7.85
C ILE A 225 9.26 3.47 -6.42
N GLU A 226 10.17 4.22 -5.79
CA GLU A 226 10.04 4.67 -4.41
C GLU A 226 8.95 5.74 -4.31
N MET A 227 8.95 6.71 -5.22
CA MET A 227 7.92 7.76 -5.26
C MET A 227 6.51 7.19 -5.47
N VAL A 228 6.36 6.20 -6.36
CA VAL A 228 5.06 5.53 -6.58
C VAL A 228 4.63 4.74 -5.33
N ARG A 229 5.54 4.00 -4.71
CA ARG A 229 5.25 3.24 -3.48
C ARG A 229 4.81 4.16 -2.35
N ILE A 230 5.53 5.25 -2.11
CA ILE A 230 5.21 6.21 -1.06
C ILE A 230 3.92 6.97 -1.39
N LEU A 231 3.71 7.38 -2.64
CA LEU A 231 2.47 8.05 -3.06
C LEU A 231 1.23 7.18 -2.81
N GLN A 232 1.36 5.86 -2.97
CA GLN A 232 0.27 4.92 -2.67
C GLN A 232 -0.18 5.01 -1.21
N ILE A 233 0.77 5.14 -0.28
CA ILE A 233 0.48 5.28 1.15
C ILE A 233 -0.03 6.69 1.46
N GLN A 234 0.58 7.72 0.87
CA GLN A 234 0.13 9.10 1.06
C GLN A 234 -1.32 9.31 0.61
N LYS A 235 -1.73 8.72 -0.52
CA LYS A 235 -3.13 8.77 -1.01
C LYS A 235 -4.09 7.93 -0.16
N ALA A 236 -3.57 6.94 0.56
CA ALA A 236 -4.36 6.09 1.44
C ALA A 236 -4.75 6.77 2.75
N ILE A 237 -4.02 7.82 3.15
CA ILE A 237 -4.21 8.57 4.41
C ILE A 237 -4.89 9.91 4.11
N PRO A 238 -6.21 10.07 4.37
CA PRO A 238 -6.95 11.27 4.01
C PRO A 238 -6.38 12.56 4.61
N GLU A 239 -5.82 12.48 5.80
CA GLU A 239 -5.23 13.61 6.54
C GLU A 239 -4.08 14.27 5.77
N LEU A 240 -3.37 13.51 4.93
CA LEU A 240 -2.25 14.01 4.14
C LEU A 240 -2.67 14.74 2.87
N ARG A 241 -3.94 14.65 2.47
CA ARG A 241 -4.43 15.23 1.20
C ARG A 241 -4.14 16.72 1.06
N PHE A 242 -4.20 17.47 2.15
CA PHE A 242 -4.09 18.93 2.12
C PHE A 242 -2.65 19.46 2.19
N CYS A 243 -1.69 18.61 2.55
CA CYS A 243 -0.28 18.96 2.66
C CYS A 243 0.59 18.27 1.59
N LEU A 244 0.07 17.24 0.92
CA LEU A 244 0.76 16.54 -0.15
C LEU A 244 0.78 17.37 -1.45
N THR A 245 1.99 17.67 -1.93
CA THR A 245 2.21 18.47 -3.14
C THR A 245 3.50 18.05 -3.85
N SER A 246 3.88 18.77 -4.89
CA SER A 246 5.20 18.70 -5.53
C SER A 246 5.85 20.06 -5.43
N ILE A 247 7.08 20.11 -4.95
CA ILE A 247 7.88 21.33 -4.86
C ILE A 247 9.22 21.09 -5.55
N ASN A 248 9.81 22.15 -6.06
CA ASN A 248 11.16 22.10 -6.61
C ASN A 248 12.11 22.87 -5.68
N CYS A 249 13.36 22.40 -5.60
CA CYS A 249 14.41 23.13 -4.93
C CYS A 249 14.59 24.52 -5.60
N PRO A 250 14.54 25.63 -4.85
CA PRO A 250 14.70 26.96 -5.43
C PRO A 250 16.12 27.21 -5.95
N SER A 251 17.12 26.45 -5.50
CA SER A 251 18.53 26.62 -5.89
C SER A 251 18.89 25.91 -7.18
N CYS A 252 18.38 24.69 -7.41
CA CYS A 252 18.74 23.89 -8.59
C CYS A 252 17.53 23.45 -9.45
N SER A 253 16.31 23.79 -9.05
CA SER A 253 15.05 23.39 -9.70
C SER A 253 14.79 21.88 -9.76
N HIS A 254 15.60 21.06 -9.08
CA HIS A 254 15.32 19.62 -8.93
C HIS A 254 13.99 19.41 -8.19
N ALA A 255 13.20 18.45 -8.64
CA ALA A 255 11.95 18.09 -7.97
C ALA A 255 12.27 17.41 -6.65
N HIS A 256 11.78 17.95 -5.54
CA HIS A 256 12.10 17.48 -4.20
C HIS A 256 11.21 16.30 -3.80
N PHE A 257 11.79 15.27 -3.20
CA PHE A 257 11.06 14.14 -2.67
C PHE A 257 11.35 13.91 -1.19
N ASP A 258 10.33 14.06 -0.34
CA ASP A 258 10.46 13.75 1.08
C ASP A 258 10.46 12.23 1.31
N LYS A 259 11.47 11.75 2.05
CA LYS A 259 11.73 10.33 2.31
C LYS A 259 11.51 10.00 3.79
N GLU A 260 11.54 8.70 4.10
CA GLU A 260 11.41 8.20 5.47
C GLU A 260 10.16 8.78 6.17
N LEU A 261 10.25 9.21 7.43
CA LEU A 261 9.12 9.81 8.15
C LEU A 261 8.68 11.16 7.57
N LEU A 262 9.57 11.90 6.91
CA LEU A 262 9.23 13.17 6.27
C LEU A 262 8.25 12.96 5.11
N ALA A 263 8.18 11.75 4.55
CA ALA A 263 7.17 11.40 3.54
C ALA A 263 5.73 11.37 4.07
N VAL A 264 5.51 11.45 5.40
CA VAL A 264 4.18 11.41 6.03
C VAL A 264 4.00 12.45 7.13
N VAL A 265 5.02 13.25 7.43
CA VAL A 265 4.99 14.33 8.42
C VAL A 265 5.13 15.67 7.70
N PRO A 266 4.10 16.54 7.69
CA PRO A 266 4.22 17.86 7.07
C PRO A 266 5.26 18.72 7.77
N HIS A 267 6.16 19.34 7.01
CA HIS A 267 7.19 20.23 7.53
C HIS A 267 7.45 21.41 6.59
N GLN A 268 8.12 22.44 7.09
CA GLN A 268 8.46 23.64 6.31
C GLN A 268 9.89 23.61 5.76
N GLN A 269 10.82 22.96 6.46
CA GLN A 269 12.23 22.95 6.08
C GLN A 269 12.54 21.68 5.30
N HIS A 270 13.02 21.82 4.07
CA HIS A 270 13.37 20.73 3.16
C HIS A 270 14.85 20.80 2.82
N GLN A 271 15.48 19.65 2.56
CA GLN A 271 16.86 19.55 2.08
C GLN A 271 16.85 18.86 0.72
N CYS A 272 17.34 19.56 -0.32
CA CYS A 272 17.39 18.99 -1.66
C CYS A 272 18.45 17.88 -1.74
N GLU A 273 18.06 16.71 -2.23
CA GLU A 273 18.89 15.54 -2.47
C GLU A 273 19.93 15.72 -3.59
N GLN A 274 19.75 16.72 -4.46
CA GLN A 274 20.58 16.94 -5.64
C GLN A 274 21.70 17.96 -5.41
N CYS A 275 21.46 19.00 -4.60
CA CYS A 275 22.42 20.09 -4.37
C CYS A 275 22.63 20.45 -2.90
N ASP A 276 22.04 19.68 -1.97
CA ASP A 276 22.12 19.86 -0.51
C ASP A 276 21.60 21.20 0.01
N ALA A 277 21.03 22.04 -0.84
CA ALA A 277 20.43 23.30 -0.42
C ALA A 277 19.24 23.03 0.50
N VAL A 278 19.25 23.70 1.65
CA VAL A 278 18.13 23.72 2.58
C VAL A 278 17.23 24.90 2.25
N PHE A 279 15.94 24.65 2.10
CA PHE A 279 14.95 25.66 1.73
C PHE A 279 13.67 25.51 2.54
N THR A 280 12.90 26.60 2.61
CA THR A 280 11.70 26.66 3.45
C THR A 280 10.47 26.94 2.59
N THR A 281 9.38 26.23 2.83
CA THR A 281 8.06 26.50 2.23
C THR A 281 7.21 27.40 3.15
N PRO A 282 6.26 28.18 2.60
CA PRO A 282 5.40 29.05 3.42
C PRO A 282 4.51 28.28 4.41
N THR A 283 4.11 27.06 4.05
CA THR A 283 3.25 26.18 4.85
C THR A 283 3.92 24.82 5.00
N SER A 284 3.58 24.09 6.06
CA SER A 284 4.04 22.71 6.23
C SER A 284 3.46 21.83 5.12
N VAL A 285 4.31 21.23 4.33
CA VAL A 285 3.93 20.35 3.20
C VAL A 285 4.74 19.06 3.23
N ILE A 286 4.30 18.10 2.43
CA ILE A 286 5.01 16.89 2.10
C ILE A 286 5.17 16.88 0.58
N SER A 287 6.39 16.69 0.10
CA SER A 287 6.67 16.66 -1.32
C SER A 287 6.80 15.24 -1.87
N ASN A 288 6.04 14.98 -2.93
CA ASN A 288 6.22 13.82 -3.78
C ASN A 288 6.05 14.24 -5.25
N PRO A 289 7.12 14.20 -6.08
CA PRO A 289 7.06 14.62 -7.49
C PRO A 289 6.02 13.84 -8.32
N SER A 290 5.67 12.61 -7.91
CA SER A 290 4.67 11.80 -8.59
C SER A 290 3.27 12.41 -8.59
N THR A 291 2.98 13.37 -7.70
CA THR A 291 1.71 14.12 -7.74
C THR A 291 1.59 14.99 -8.99
N THR A 292 2.65 15.67 -9.40
CA THR A 292 2.67 16.43 -10.67
C THR A 292 2.55 15.50 -11.87
N ILE A 293 3.26 14.36 -11.85
CA ILE A 293 3.17 13.35 -12.91
C ILE A 293 1.73 12.85 -13.04
N LEU A 294 1.04 12.57 -11.93
CA LEU A 294 -0.37 12.18 -11.93
C LEU A 294 -1.27 13.25 -12.56
N ASN A 295 -1.07 14.52 -12.22
CA ASN A 295 -1.84 15.62 -12.79
C ASN A 295 -1.61 15.75 -14.31
N GLN A 296 -0.35 15.66 -14.76
CA GLN A 296 -0.02 15.66 -16.19
C GLN A 296 -0.69 14.50 -16.94
N LEU A 297 -0.61 13.28 -16.39
CA LEU A 297 -1.21 12.09 -16.98
C LEU A 297 -2.75 12.13 -16.99
N THR A 298 -3.36 12.78 -15.99
CA THR A 298 -4.82 13.04 -15.96
C THR A 298 -5.23 13.91 -17.15
N CYS A 299 -4.47 14.97 -17.44
CA CYS A 299 -4.70 15.82 -18.61
C CYS A 299 -4.59 15.04 -19.93
N PHE A 300 -3.61 14.14 -20.06
CA PHE A 300 -3.43 13.33 -21.28
C PHE A 300 -4.51 12.28 -21.50
N THR A 301 -5.07 11.73 -20.43
CA THR A 301 -6.02 10.61 -20.51
C THR A 301 -7.48 11.08 -20.60
N GLY A 302 -7.77 12.36 -20.32
CA GLY A 302 -9.13 12.90 -20.28
C GLY A 302 -10.03 12.21 -19.23
N ARG A 303 -9.43 11.46 -18.29
CA ARG A 303 -10.09 10.74 -17.21
C ARG A 303 -9.45 11.16 -15.89
N ILE A 304 -10.28 11.46 -14.89
CA ILE A 304 -9.82 11.79 -13.55
C ILE A 304 -9.12 10.56 -12.96
N LEU A 305 -7.82 10.66 -12.66
CA LEU A 305 -7.04 9.63 -11.97
C LEU A 305 -7.24 9.72 -10.44
N GLU A 306 -8.50 9.77 -9.99
CA GLU A 306 -8.85 9.73 -8.57
C GLU A 306 -9.66 8.47 -8.28
N ASN A 307 -9.06 7.53 -7.56
CA ASN A 307 -9.84 6.60 -6.75
C ASN A 307 -9.99 7.22 -5.36
N GLY A 308 -11.22 7.29 -4.88
CA GLY A 308 -11.61 7.94 -3.63
C GLY A 308 -10.77 7.52 -2.43
N SER A 309 -10.63 8.44 -1.49
CA SER A 309 -9.98 8.21 -0.19
C SER A 309 -10.52 6.96 0.48
N ILE A 310 -9.65 6.24 1.18
CA ILE A 310 -9.97 5.00 1.92
C ILE A 310 -11.02 5.24 3.03
N CYS A 311 -11.23 6.49 3.42
CA CYS A 311 -12.28 6.87 4.36
C CYS A 311 -13.60 7.21 3.64
N LYS A 312 -14.52 6.26 3.67
CA LYS A 312 -15.95 6.55 3.91
C LYS A 312 -16.36 5.79 5.16
N ASN A 313 -16.08 6.38 6.32
CA ASN A 313 -16.93 6.22 7.49
C ASN A 313 -17.54 7.61 7.71
N ASP A 314 -18.71 7.81 7.11
CA ASP A 314 -19.60 8.88 7.56
C ASP A 314 -20.10 8.46 8.96
N LEU A 315 -20.04 9.41 9.89
CA LEU A 315 -20.77 9.38 11.16
C LEU A 315 -22.25 9.00 10.96
#